data_AF-A0A1E4IB19-F1
#
_entry.id   AF-A0A1E4IB19-F1
#
_cell.length_a   1.000
_cell.length_b   1.000
_cell.length_c   1.000
_cell.angle_alpha   90.00
_cell.angle_beta   90.00
_cell.angle_gamma   90.00
#
_symmetry.space_group_name_H-M   'P 1'
#
loop_
_entity.id
_entity.type
_entity.pdbx_description
1 polymer ?
#
loop_
_entity_poly.entity_id
_entity_poly.type
_entity_poly.pdbx_seq_one_letter_code
_entity_poly.pdbx_strand_id
1 'polypeptide(L)'
;MSDAKLCSVDDCDRAIVARGMCRKHYLRAHRARTLDDHPLRDRARHECPADHPHTHDTCWLEHNCRCERCRHDRQMERQRRRNRLTAYGRTDQIRGERVAAGPVRDHLVALMDHRIGLERIADAAGIPRSVCLDLKFGRRGKRSETSRTVQWVRREYADQLLALTADDIERALIDSVGTSRRLQALVAIGWTETQLAERMSMGVANFWRIVCGMRHRVTAATAARAAEIFAELWDQPQTGTYADQARRIAERRDWRSPLAWDDIDTDPTPAVVDEPQRIAKADVFLEDVEFLLDAGEAPEQVAIILGRKPDAIAKLAERHDRLDLARHFWSTKRQAAA
;
A
#
# COMPACT_ATOMS: atom_id res chain seq x y z
N MET A 1 11.46 -29.77 -29.58
CA MET A 1 10.19 -29.51 -28.85
C MET A 1 10.56 -29.33 -27.39
N SER A 2 10.49 -28.11 -26.88
CA SER A 2 10.96 -27.78 -25.53
C SER A 2 10.01 -28.33 -24.47
N ASP A 3 10.50 -29.19 -23.58
CA ASP A 3 9.82 -29.63 -22.36
C ASP A 3 9.46 -28.41 -21.52
N ALA A 4 8.18 -28.02 -21.57
CA ALA A 4 7.67 -26.97 -20.70
C ALA A 4 7.63 -27.52 -19.28
N LYS A 5 8.54 -27.05 -18.42
CA LYS A 5 8.53 -27.39 -17.00
C LYS A 5 7.14 -27.05 -16.41
N LEU A 6 6.51 -28.03 -15.76
CA LEU A 6 5.17 -27.94 -15.18
C LEU A 6 5.22 -27.44 -13.73
N CYS A 7 4.11 -26.85 -13.27
CA CYS A 7 3.97 -26.27 -11.95
C CYS A 7 4.30 -27.27 -10.83
N SER A 8 5.01 -26.83 -9.80
CA SER A 8 5.37 -27.61 -8.60
C SER A 8 4.21 -27.88 -7.64
N VAL A 9 2.97 -27.60 -8.04
CA VAL A 9 1.78 -27.78 -7.20
C VAL A 9 1.07 -29.03 -7.68
N ASP A 10 0.69 -29.91 -6.74
CA ASP A 10 -0.03 -31.14 -7.04
C ASP A 10 -1.32 -30.84 -7.84
N ASP A 11 -1.61 -31.69 -8.84
CA ASP A 11 -2.73 -31.54 -9.78
C ASP A 11 -2.72 -30.25 -10.64
N CYS A 12 -1.53 -29.73 -11.01
CA CYS A 12 -1.41 -28.54 -11.86
C CYS A 12 -0.54 -28.72 -13.13
N ASP A 13 -1.18 -28.96 -14.27
CA ASP A 13 -0.50 -29.14 -15.57
C ASP A 13 -0.11 -27.82 -16.27
N ARG A 14 -0.03 -26.71 -15.53
CA ARG A 14 0.30 -25.40 -16.13
C ARG A 14 1.80 -25.18 -16.16
N ALA A 15 2.29 -24.58 -17.25
CA ALA A 15 3.69 -24.19 -17.36
C ALA A 15 4.14 -23.24 -16.24
N ILE A 16 5.36 -23.47 -15.74
CA ILE A 16 6.02 -22.62 -14.75
C ILE A 16 6.22 -21.22 -15.34
N VAL A 17 5.96 -20.20 -14.52
CA VAL A 17 6.22 -18.79 -14.85
C VAL A 17 7.26 -18.17 -13.92
N ALA A 18 7.24 -18.50 -12.62
CA ALA A 18 8.21 -18.02 -11.65
C ALA A 18 8.24 -18.91 -10.40
N ARG A 19 9.42 -19.08 -9.77
CA ARG A 19 9.63 -19.84 -8.52
C ARG A 19 9.04 -21.27 -8.53
N GLY A 20 9.18 -22.00 -9.63
CA GLY A 20 8.63 -23.35 -9.75
C GLY A 20 7.11 -23.42 -9.94
N MET A 21 6.41 -22.28 -9.92
CA MET A 21 4.95 -22.21 -9.95
C MET A 21 4.39 -21.60 -11.24
N CYS A 22 3.18 -21.99 -11.62
CA CYS A 22 2.44 -21.31 -12.67
C CYS A 22 2.03 -19.90 -12.22
N ARG A 23 1.75 -18.99 -13.17
CA ARG A 23 1.37 -17.58 -12.87
C ARG A 23 0.26 -17.45 -11.82
N LYS A 24 -0.72 -18.35 -11.81
CA LYS A 24 -1.85 -18.26 -10.85
C LYS A 24 -1.44 -18.65 -9.43
N HIS A 25 -0.60 -19.68 -9.29
CA HIS A 25 -0.07 -20.12 -8.01
C HIS A 25 0.93 -19.10 -7.45
N TYR A 26 1.84 -18.61 -8.29
CA TYR A 26 2.77 -17.55 -7.91
C TYR A 26 2.05 -16.29 -7.39
N LEU A 27 1.05 -15.79 -8.12
CA LEU A 27 0.28 -14.60 -7.68
C LEU A 27 -0.52 -14.84 -6.41
N ARG A 28 -0.91 -16.08 -6.11
CA ARG A 28 -1.70 -16.40 -4.91
C ARG A 28 -0.81 -16.55 -3.69
N ALA A 29 0.31 -17.27 -3.84
CA ALA A 29 1.39 -17.31 -2.85
C ALA A 29 1.85 -15.89 -2.49
N HIS A 30 2.08 -15.04 -3.51
CA HIS A 30 2.45 -13.64 -3.32
C HIS A 30 1.39 -12.84 -2.53
N ARG A 31 0.10 -13.01 -2.82
CA ARG A 31 -0.98 -12.32 -2.08
C ARG A 31 -1.16 -12.85 -0.65
N ALA A 32 -0.91 -14.13 -0.44
CA ALA A 32 -0.97 -14.79 0.86
C ALA A 32 0.30 -14.58 1.70
N ARG A 33 1.32 -13.90 1.15
CA ARG A 33 2.65 -13.69 1.76
C ARG A 33 3.32 -15.01 2.23
N THR A 34 2.95 -16.13 1.62
CA THR A 34 3.44 -17.48 1.94
C THR A 34 3.76 -18.19 0.64
N LEU A 35 4.91 -18.86 0.58
CA LEU A 35 5.32 -19.65 -0.60
C LEU A 35 4.77 -21.08 -0.59
N ASP A 36 3.83 -21.35 0.31
CA ASP A 36 3.19 -22.65 0.46
C ASP A 36 2.35 -23.02 -0.77
N ASP A 37 2.16 -24.32 -0.95
CA ASP A 37 1.24 -24.83 -1.96
C ASP A 37 -0.19 -24.41 -1.62
N HIS A 38 -0.67 -23.38 -2.32
CA HIS A 38 -2.05 -22.93 -2.25
C HIS A 38 -2.85 -23.57 -3.39
N PRO A 39 -3.57 -24.67 -3.16
CA PRO A 39 -4.31 -25.36 -4.21
C PRO A 39 -5.28 -24.38 -4.86
N LEU A 40 -5.34 -24.37 -6.21
CA LEU A 40 -6.28 -23.53 -6.93
C LEU A 40 -7.68 -23.81 -6.39
N ARG A 41 -8.48 -22.76 -6.16
CA ARG A 41 -9.90 -22.96 -5.86
C ARG A 41 -10.49 -23.84 -6.94
N ASP A 42 -10.85 -25.06 -6.56
CA ASP A 42 -11.56 -25.97 -7.42
C ASP A 42 -12.95 -25.37 -7.67
N ARG A 43 -13.12 -24.83 -8.88
CA ARG A 43 -14.41 -24.24 -9.28
C ARG A 43 -15.45 -25.33 -9.61
N ALA A 44 -15.04 -26.60 -9.66
CA ALA A 44 -15.90 -27.75 -9.86
C ALA A 44 -16.46 -28.31 -8.53
N ARG A 45 -15.76 -28.14 -7.40
CA ARG A 45 -16.25 -28.51 -6.06
C ARG A 45 -17.18 -27.47 -5.46
N HIS A 46 -18.25 -27.15 -6.18
CA HIS A 46 -19.41 -26.52 -5.55
C HIS A 46 -20.56 -27.52 -5.57
N GLU A 47 -20.82 -28.11 -4.40
CA GLU A 47 -22.01 -28.92 -4.17
C GLU A 47 -23.18 -27.99 -3.85
N CYS A 48 -24.19 -28.01 -4.71
CA CYS A 48 -25.43 -27.26 -4.47
C CYS A 48 -26.22 -27.99 -3.39
N PRO A 49 -26.81 -27.30 -2.40
CA PRO A 49 -27.69 -27.93 -1.42
C PRO A 49 -28.85 -28.65 -2.11
N ALA A 50 -29.21 -29.84 -1.59
CA ALA A 50 -30.29 -30.65 -2.13
C ALA A 50 -31.67 -29.97 -2.02
N ASP A 51 -31.82 -29.03 -1.10
CA ASP A 51 -33.07 -28.30 -0.84
C ASP A 51 -33.43 -27.32 -1.97
N HIS A 52 -32.44 -26.85 -2.75
CA HIS A 52 -32.65 -25.91 -3.86
C HIS A 52 -31.61 -26.14 -4.97
N PRO A 53 -31.71 -27.25 -5.71
CA PRO A 53 -30.75 -27.60 -6.73
C PRO A 53 -30.80 -26.58 -7.86
N HIS A 54 -29.73 -25.78 -7.98
CA HIS A 54 -29.51 -24.84 -9.07
C HIS A 54 -30.62 -23.78 -9.24
N THR A 55 -31.30 -23.37 -8.17
CA THR A 55 -32.20 -22.21 -8.21
C THR A 55 -31.40 -20.96 -8.57
N HIS A 56 -31.86 -20.26 -9.62
CA HIS A 56 -31.06 -19.29 -10.35
C HIS A 56 -30.46 -18.16 -9.50
N ASP A 57 -31.22 -17.64 -8.52
CA ASP A 57 -30.78 -16.56 -7.63
C ASP A 57 -30.04 -17.06 -6.39
N THR A 58 -30.62 -17.98 -5.63
CA THR A 58 -30.03 -18.58 -4.42
C THR A 58 -28.69 -19.25 -4.72
N CYS A 59 -28.62 -20.08 -5.76
CA CYS A 59 -27.40 -20.82 -6.09
C CYS A 59 -26.27 -19.92 -6.61
N TRP A 60 -26.58 -18.88 -7.41
CA TRP A 60 -25.58 -18.01 -8.03
C TRP A 60 -25.09 -16.88 -7.13
N LEU A 61 -25.99 -16.27 -6.36
CA LEU A 61 -25.73 -15.10 -5.52
C LEU A 61 -25.30 -15.49 -4.10
N GLU A 62 -26.02 -16.43 -3.46
CA GLU A 62 -25.76 -16.81 -2.06
C GLU A 62 -24.68 -17.87 -1.95
N HIS A 63 -24.71 -18.88 -2.83
CA HIS A 63 -23.77 -20.00 -2.79
C HIS A 63 -22.61 -19.90 -3.78
N ASN A 64 -22.60 -18.85 -4.60
CA ASN A 64 -21.52 -18.58 -5.57
C ASN A 64 -21.25 -19.75 -6.53
N CYS A 65 -22.27 -20.54 -6.87
CA CYS A 65 -22.17 -21.65 -7.82
C CYS A 65 -21.77 -21.16 -9.21
N ARG A 66 -20.85 -21.88 -9.87
CA ARG A 66 -20.35 -21.55 -11.22
C ARG A 66 -20.35 -22.75 -12.18
N CYS A 67 -21.14 -23.79 -11.88
CA CYS A 67 -21.34 -24.94 -12.76
C CYS A 67 -21.90 -24.52 -14.13
N GLU A 68 -21.80 -25.42 -15.12
CA GLU A 68 -22.25 -25.13 -16.49
C GLU A 68 -23.73 -24.78 -16.55
N ARG A 69 -24.57 -25.48 -15.80
CA ARG A 69 -26.02 -25.21 -15.74
C ARG A 69 -26.33 -23.81 -15.22
N CYS A 70 -25.82 -23.44 -14.04
CA CYS A 70 -26.03 -22.09 -13.49
C CYS A 70 -25.45 -20.99 -14.40
N ARG A 71 -24.33 -21.25 -15.08
CA ARG A 71 -23.75 -20.32 -16.07
C ARG A 71 -24.67 -20.17 -17.29
N HIS A 72 -25.18 -21.28 -17.80
CA HIS A 72 -26.08 -21.32 -18.95
C HIS A 72 -27.40 -20.61 -18.62
N ASP A 73 -28.02 -20.92 -17.49
CA ASP A 73 -29.30 -20.32 -17.08
C ASP A 73 -29.19 -18.80 -16.93
N ARG A 74 -28.10 -18.30 -16.32
CA ARG A 74 -27.79 -16.86 -16.24
C ARG A 74 -27.55 -16.23 -17.61
N GLN A 75 -26.86 -16.93 -18.51
CA GLN A 75 -26.67 -16.46 -19.88
C GLN A 75 -28.01 -16.37 -20.61
N MET A 76 -28.86 -17.38 -20.47
CA MET A 76 -30.20 -17.42 -21.08
C MET A 76 -31.12 -16.37 -20.49
N GLU A 77 -31.10 -16.13 -19.19
CA GLU A 77 -31.87 -15.07 -18.55
C GLU A 77 -31.43 -13.69 -19.04
N ARG A 78 -30.12 -13.42 -19.11
CA ARG A 78 -29.59 -12.19 -19.72
C ARG A 78 -30.05 -12.04 -21.18
N GLN A 79 -30.06 -13.13 -21.94
CA GLN A 79 -30.52 -13.12 -23.34
C GLN A 79 -32.03 -12.87 -23.44
N ARG A 80 -32.85 -13.55 -22.63
CA ARG A 80 -34.31 -13.35 -22.56
C ARG A 80 -34.66 -11.92 -22.13
N ARG A 81 -33.96 -11.37 -21.13
CA ARG A 81 -34.12 -9.97 -20.72
C ARG A 81 -33.78 -9.02 -21.87
N ARG A 82 -32.68 -9.23 -22.60
CA ARG A 82 -32.35 -8.44 -23.78
C ARG A 82 -33.42 -8.55 -24.86
N ASN A 83 -33.87 -9.76 -25.19
CA ASN A 83 -34.90 -9.98 -26.21
C ASN A 83 -36.22 -9.28 -25.83
N ARG A 84 -36.63 -9.35 -24.55
CA ARG A 84 -37.80 -8.60 -24.03
C ARG A 84 -37.63 -7.09 -24.19
N LEU A 85 -36.48 -6.54 -23.77
CA LEU A 85 -36.20 -5.11 -23.88
C LEU A 85 -36.17 -4.65 -25.34
N THR A 86 -35.59 -5.44 -26.26
CA THR A 86 -35.61 -5.15 -27.69
C THR A 86 -37.03 -5.19 -28.26
N ALA A 87 -37.83 -6.20 -27.90
CA ALA A 87 -39.21 -6.33 -28.36
C ALA A 87 -40.10 -5.16 -27.87
N TYR A 88 -39.85 -4.65 -26.67
CA TYR A 88 -40.53 -3.48 -26.13
C TYR A 88 -39.94 -2.13 -26.61
N GLY A 89 -38.99 -2.15 -27.56
CA GLY A 89 -38.34 -0.93 -28.05
C GLY A 89 -37.39 -0.25 -27.05
N ARG A 90 -37.19 -0.82 -25.86
CA ARG A 90 -36.35 -0.29 -24.76
C ARG A 90 -34.88 -0.71 -24.90
N THR A 91 -34.33 -0.55 -26.09
CA THR A 91 -32.94 -0.95 -26.39
C THR A 91 -31.90 -0.05 -25.72
N ASP A 92 -32.28 1.19 -25.40
CA ASP A 92 -31.57 2.13 -24.54
C ASP A 92 -31.19 1.50 -23.19
N GLN A 93 -32.10 0.73 -22.58
CA GLN A 93 -31.86 0.06 -21.29
C GLN A 93 -30.84 -1.09 -21.36
N ILE A 94 -30.52 -1.57 -22.57
CA ILE A 94 -29.55 -2.67 -22.76
C ILE A 94 -28.12 -2.13 -22.82
N ARG A 95 -27.90 -1.01 -23.53
CA ARG A 95 -26.55 -0.50 -23.84
C ARG A 95 -26.23 0.82 -23.15
N GLY A 96 -27.24 1.51 -22.60
CA GLY A 96 -27.18 2.92 -22.26
C GLY A 96 -27.23 3.78 -23.52
N GLU A 97 -27.66 5.02 -23.37
CA GLU A 97 -27.55 6.00 -24.46
C GLU A 97 -26.08 6.27 -24.76
N ARG A 98 -25.73 6.42 -26.03
CA ARG A 98 -24.35 6.64 -26.46
C ARG A 98 -24.21 7.93 -27.24
N VAL A 99 -23.13 8.63 -26.96
CA VAL A 99 -22.77 9.88 -27.61
C VAL A 99 -21.39 9.76 -28.26
N ALA A 100 -21.11 10.67 -29.20
CA ALA A 100 -19.84 10.70 -29.88
C ALA A 100 -18.70 10.96 -28.88
N ALA A 101 -17.63 10.17 -28.97
CA ALA A 101 -16.50 10.26 -28.05
C ALA A 101 -15.51 11.40 -28.38
N GLY A 102 -15.69 12.10 -29.50
CA GLY A 102 -14.81 13.19 -29.95
C GLY A 102 -14.72 14.33 -28.91
N PRO A 103 -15.84 15.03 -28.61
CA PRO A 103 -15.83 16.14 -27.66
C PRO A 103 -15.31 15.76 -26.27
N VAL A 104 -15.64 14.55 -25.81
CA VAL A 104 -15.17 14.02 -24.52
C VAL A 104 -13.66 13.79 -24.51
N ARG A 105 -13.08 13.34 -25.64
CA ARG A 105 -11.63 13.17 -25.76
C ARG A 105 -10.91 14.51 -25.79
N ASP A 106 -11.44 15.49 -26.51
CA ASP A 106 -10.85 16.82 -26.61
C ASP A 106 -10.82 17.49 -25.22
N HIS A 107 -11.93 17.39 -24.48
CA HIS A 107 -12.00 17.86 -23.09
C HIS A 107 -11.05 17.11 -22.16
N LEU A 108 -10.94 15.78 -22.30
CA LEU A 108 -10.01 14.97 -21.52
C LEU A 108 -8.55 15.41 -21.76
N VAL A 109 -8.20 15.75 -23.00
CA VAL A 109 -6.86 16.29 -23.34
C VAL A 109 -6.67 17.66 -22.71
N ALA A 110 -7.66 18.56 -22.79
CA ALA A 110 -7.60 19.87 -22.16
C ALA A 110 -7.38 19.78 -20.64
N LEU A 111 -8.06 18.87 -19.94
CA LEU A 111 -7.83 18.62 -18.51
C LEU A 111 -6.40 18.10 -18.22
N MET A 112 -5.84 17.30 -19.12
CA MET A 112 -4.46 16.79 -18.98
C MET A 112 -3.41 17.89 -19.17
N ASP A 113 -3.69 18.92 -19.98
CA ASP A 113 -2.77 20.04 -20.20
C ASP A 113 -2.54 20.85 -18.91
N HIS A 114 -3.47 20.78 -17.95
CA HIS A 114 -3.30 21.28 -16.58
C HIS A 114 -2.43 20.37 -15.69
N ARG A 115 -1.69 19.40 -16.27
CA ARG A 115 -0.86 18.40 -15.56
C ARG A 115 -1.64 17.48 -14.64
N ILE A 116 -2.95 17.33 -14.87
CA ILE A 116 -3.82 16.45 -14.11
C ILE A 116 -3.74 15.04 -14.71
N GLY A 117 -3.40 14.05 -13.88
CA GLY A 117 -3.32 12.65 -14.30
C GLY A 117 -4.70 12.03 -14.61
N LEU A 118 -4.74 11.08 -15.55
CA LEU A 118 -5.97 10.36 -15.94
C LEU A 118 -6.69 9.68 -14.78
N GLU A 119 -5.94 9.24 -13.77
CA GLU A 119 -6.47 8.60 -12.56
C GLU A 119 -7.33 9.58 -11.77
N ARG A 120 -6.76 10.76 -11.51
CA ARG A 120 -7.41 11.84 -10.78
C ARG A 120 -8.65 12.36 -11.51
N ILE A 121 -8.60 12.42 -12.85
CA ILE A 121 -9.76 12.80 -13.67
C ILE A 121 -10.86 11.73 -13.55
N ALA A 122 -10.51 10.44 -13.63
CA ALA A 122 -11.48 9.35 -13.51
C ALA A 122 -12.17 9.34 -12.14
N ASP A 123 -11.40 9.54 -11.07
CA ASP A 123 -11.92 9.57 -9.71
C ASP A 123 -12.83 10.77 -9.47
N ALA A 124 -12.45 11.96 -9.95
CA ALA A 124 -13.29 13.15 -9.87
C ALA A 124 -14.60 12.99 -10.65
N ALA A 125 -14.56 12.30 -11.79
CA ALA A 125 -15.74 12.02 -12.62
C ALA A 125 -16.61 10.89 -12.06
N GLY A 126 -16.09 10.07 -11.14
CA GLY A 126 -16.76 8.87 -10.66
C GLY A 126 -16.87 7.77 -11.72
N ILE A 127 -15.93 7.71 -12.67
CA ILE A 127 -15.95 6.73 -13.77
C ILE A 127 -14.79 5.74 -13.68
N PRO A 128 -14.93 4.52 -14.24
CA PRO A 128 -13.82 3.57 -14.25
C PRO A 128 -12.63 4.10 -15.07
N ARG A 129 -11.42 4.04 -14.49
CA ARG A 129 -10.15 4.41 -15.15
C ARG A 129 -9.96 3.81 -16.54
N SER A 130 -10.48 2.60 -16.78
CA SER A 130 -10.43 1.94 -18.08
C SER A 130 -11.09 2.76 -19.19
N VAL A 131 -12.13 3.55 -18.86
CA VAL A 131 -12.82 4.42 -19.82
C VAL A 131 -11.90 5.55 -20.27
N CYS A 132 -11.24 6.24 -19.34
CA CYS A 132 -10.27 7.31 -19.65
C CYS A 132 -9.07 6.77 -20.45
N LEU A 133 -8.57 5.59 -20.09
CA LEU A 133 -7.48 4.93 -20.84
C LEU A 133 -7.91 4.58 -22.27
N ASP A 134 -9.09 4.00 -22.44
CA ASP A 134 -9.61 3.65 -23.76
C ASP A 134 -9.89 4.91 -24.61
N LEU A 135 -10.30 6.02 -23.99
CA LEU A 135 -10.51 7.30 -24.68
C LEU A 135 -9.19 7.92 -25.15
N LYS A 136 -8.13 7.84 -24.34
CA LYS A 136 -6.81 8.43 -24.65
C LYS A 136 -5.96 7.56 -25.58
N PHE A 137 -5.83 6.28 -25.25
CA PHE A 137 -4.90 5.35 -25.93
C PHE A 137 -5.59 4.41 -26.91
N GLY A 138 -6.93 4.34 -26.86
CA GLY A 138 -7.68 3.35 -27.62
C GLY A 138 -7.67 1.96 -26.98
N ARG A 139 -8.52 1.09 -27.52
CA ARG A 139 -8.68 -0.29 -27.03
C ARG A 139 -7.48 -1.15 -27.40
N ARG A 140 -6.86 -1.77 -26.40
CA ARG A 140 -5.74 -2.72 -26.58
C ARG A 140 -6.16 -3.94 -27.42
N GLY A 141 -5.24 -4.47 -28.22
CA GLY A 141 -5.43 -5.70 -29.00
C GLY A 141 -6.13 -5.52 -30.36
N LYS A 142 -6.28 -4.29 -30.86
CA LYS A 142 -6.83 -4.00 -32.19
C LYS A 142 -5.72 -3.60 -33.17
N ARG A 143 -5.78 -4.15 -34.39
CA ARG A 143 -4.74 -4.03 -35.44
C ARG A 143 -4.68 -2.64 -36.10
N SER A 144 -5.80 -1.94 -36.24
CA SER A 144 -5.88 -0.63 -36.92
C SER A 144 -6.13 0.51 -35.93
N GLU A 145 -5.53 1.67 -36.20
CA GLU A 145 -5.70 2.94 -35.46
C GLU A 145 -7.18 3.32 -35.31
N THR A 146 -7.92 3.32 -36.42
CA THR A 146 -9.36 3.64 -36.45
C THR A 146 -10.19 2.67 -35.60
N SER A 147 -9.74 1.41 -35.50
CA SER A 147 -10.38 0.38 -34.68
C SER A 147 -9.95 0.43 -33.20
N ARG A 148 -8.79 1.03 -32.90
CA ARG A 148 -8.33 1.28 -31.52
C ARG A 148 -9.10 2.45 -30.92
N THR A 149 -9.30 3.52 -31.68
CA THR A 149 -9.97 4.74 -31.23
C THR A 149 -11.45 4.49 -30.89
N VAL A 150 -11.85 4.82 -29.66
CA VAL A 150 -13.25 4.71 -29.23
C VAL A 150 -14.09 5.77 -29.93
N GLN A 151 -15.09 5.35 -30.70
CA GLN A 151 -15.99 6.25 -31.43
C GLN A 151 -17.20 6.69 -30.59
N TRP A 152 -17.63 5.82 -29.66
CA TRP A 152 -18.85 6.00 -28.88
C TRP A 152 -18.60 5.73 -27.41
N VAL A 153 -19.06 6.65 -26.57
CA VAL A 153 -19.04 6.53 -25.11
C VAL A 153 -20.48 6.56 -24.58
N ARG A 154 -20.70 6.03 -23.38
CA ARG A 154 -21.98 6.16 -22.68
C ARG A 154 -22.26 7.61 -22.35
N ARG A 155 -23.52 8.06 -22.50
CA ARG A 155 -23.93 9.43 -22.19
C ARG A 155 -23.61 9.79 -20.76
N GLU A 156 -23.88 8.90 -19.81
CA GLU A 156 -23.65 9.16 -18.39
C GLU A 156 -22.17 9.51 -18.12
N TYR A 157 -21.23 8.80 -18.77
CA TYR A 157 -19.80 9.07 -18.63
C TYR A 157 -19.34 10.31 -19.39
N ALA A 158 -19.98 10.61 -20.53
CA ALA A 158 -19.70 11.84 -21.27
C ALA A 158 -20.10 13.07 -20.46
N ASP A 159 -21.31 13.06 -19.90
CA ASP A 159 -21.85 14.16 -19.12
C ASP A 159 -20.99 14.39 -17.87
N GLN A 160 -20.59 13.31 -17.17
CA GLN A 160 -19.70 13.40 -16.01
C GLN A 160 -18.32 13.99 -16.36
N LEU A 161 -17.72 13.60 -17.49
CA LEU A 161 -16.42 14.14 -17.90
C LEU A 161 -16.52 15.58 -18.37
N LEU A 162 -17.53 15.90 -19.18
CA LEU A 162 -17.72 17.24 -19.74
C LEU A 162 -18.13 18.27 -18.67
N ALA A 163 -18.77 17.83 -17.58
CA ALA A 163 -19.12 18.71 -16.47
C ALA A 163 -17.92 19.10 -15.59
N LEU A 164 -16.80 18.36 -15.65
CA LEU A 164 -15.63 18.65 -14.82
C LEU A 164 -14.77 19.76 -15.38
N THR A 165 -14.36 20.69 -14.52
CA THR A 165 -13.30 21.65 -14.80
C THR A 165 -12.00 21.27 -14.07
N ALA A 166 -10.87 21.86 -14.48
CA ALA A 166 -9.60 21.68 -13.78
C ALA A 166 -9.71 22.14 -12.30
N ASP A 167 -10.38 23.26 -12.05
CA ASP A 167 -10.63 23.79 -10.72
C ASP A 167 -11.46 22.84 -9.85
N ASP A 168 -12.47 22.19 -10.42
CA ASP A 168 -13.28 21.20 -9.69
C ASP A 168 -12.43 20.01 -9.25
N ILE A 169 -11.50 19.58 -10.11
CA ILE A 169 -10.60 18.45 -9.83
C ILE A 169 -9.52 18.84 -8.82
N GLU A 170 -9.01 20.07 -8.85
CA GLU A 170 -8.07 20.58 -7.85
C GLU A 170 -8.73 20.79 -6.47
N ARG A 171 -10.00 21.18 -6.46
CA ARG A 171 -10.82 21.26 -5.23
C ARG A 171 -11.33 19.91 -4.76
N ALA A 172 -11.37 18.91 -5.65
CA ALA A 172 -11.87 17.58 -5.34
C ALA A 172 -11.06 16.95 -4.20
N LEU A 173 -11.82 16.55 -3.18
CA LEU A 173 -11.34 15.85 -2.01
C LEU A 173 -10.93 14.42 -2.39
N ILE A 174 -9.63 14.13 -2.29
CA ILE A 174 -9.06 12.79 -2.50
C ILE A 174 -8.96 12.03 -1.18
N ASP A 175 -8.77 10.72 -1.28
CA ASP A 175 -8.52 9.88 -0.10
C ASP A 175 -7.27 10.36 0.66
N SER A 176 -7.38 10.44 1.97
CA SER A 176 -6.32 10.95 2.84
C SER A 176 -5.29 9.90 3.22
N VAL A 177 -5.51 8.62 2.90
CA VAL A 177 -4.65 7.51 3.33
C VAL A 177 -3.18 7.73 2.94
N GLY A 178 -2.90 7.99 1.66
CA GLY A 178 -1.54 8.24 1.18
C GLY A 178 -0.91 9.50 1.77
N THR A 179 -1.72 10.55 2.00
CA THR A 179 -1.27 11.78 2.68
C THR A 179 -0.91 11.52 4.13
N SER A 180 -1.76 10.78 4.84
CA SER A 180 -1.59 10.47 6.27
C SER A 180 -0.36 9.62 6.46
N ARG A 181 -0.17 8.57 5.66
CA ARG A 181 0.98 7.66 5.76
C ARG A 181 2.32 8.36 5.54
N ARG A 182 2.43 9.24 4.53
CA ARG A 182 3.66 10.04 4.33
C ARG A 182 4.00 10.89 5.54
N LEU A 183 3.01 11.60 6.08
CA LEU A 183 3.22 12.47 7.24
C LEU A 183 3.54 11.64 8.50
N GLN A 184 2.87 10.51 8.71
CA GLN A 184 3.17 9.55 9.79
C GLN A 184 4.60 9.01 9.69
N ALA A 185 5.06 8.71 8.47
CA ALA A 185 6.40 8.21 8.22
C ALA A 185 7.47 9.26 8.52
N LEU A 186 7.21 10.54 8.21
CA LEU A 186 8.10 11.64 8.62
C LEU A 186 8.18 11.79 10.14
N VAL A 187 7.07 11.61 10.85
CA VAL A 187 7.07 11.59 12.33
C VAL A 187 7.89 10.40 12.85
N ALA A 188 7.81 9.24 12.20
CA ALA A 188 8.56 8.05 12.57
C ALA A 188 10.09 8.19 12.40
N ILE A 189 10.58 9.07 11.51
CA ILE A 189 12.02 9.39 11.39
C ILE A 189 12.46 10.58 12.26
N GLY A 190 11.54 11.17 13.03
CA GLY A 190 11.83 12.18 14.04
C GLY A 190 11.43 13.61 13.70
N TRP A 191 10.69 13.86 12.62
CA TRP A 191 10.14 15.19 12.36
C TRP A 191 8.97 15.49 13.30
N THR A 192 9.03 16.63 13.99
CA THR A 192 7.96 17.00 14.93
C THR A 192 6.70 17.46 14.20
N GLU A 193 5.56 17.25 14.84
CA GLU A 193 4.26 17.66 14.30
C GLU A 193 4.18 19.17 14.05
N THR A 194 4.82 19.98 14.90
CA THR A 194 4.88 21.44 14.76
C THR A 194 5.67 21.84 13.52
N GLN A 195 6.83 21.23 13.26
CA GLN A 195 7.64 21.51 12.07
C GLN A 195 6.92 21.10 10.78
N LEU A 196 6.24 19.95 10.79
CA LEU A 196 5.49 19.47 9.64
C LEU A 196 4.24 20.33 9.38
N ALA A 197 3.54 20.76 10.43
CA ALA A 197 2.39 21.66 10.33
C ALA A 197 2.77 23.02 9.76
N GLU A 198 3.91 23.59 10.19
CA GLU A 198 4.45 24.85 9.67
C GLU A 198 4.80 24.74 8.17
N ARG A 199 5.49 23.67 7.75
CA ARG A 199 5.81 23.43 6.33
C ARG A 199 4.57 23.21 5.45
N MET A 200 3.52 22.64 6.03
CA MET A 200 2.20 22.47 5.41
C MET A 200 1.35 23.75 5.42
N SER A 201 1.85 24.85 6.02
CA SER A 201 1.12 26.12 6.20
C SER A 201 -0.26 25.93 6.86
N MET A 202 -0.35 25.05 7.85
CA MET A 202 -1.61 24.77 8.55
C MET A 202 -1.42 24.68 10.07
N GLY A 203 -2.48 24.94 10.83
CA GLY A 203 -2.45 24.78 12.28
C GLY A 203 -2.25 23.33 12.72
N VAL A 204 -1.52 23.11 13.82
CA VAL A 204 -1.17 21.79 14.38
C VAL A 204 -2.41 20.91 14.61
N ALA A 205 -3.54 21.50 15.03
CA ALA A 205 -4.80 20.76 15.21
C ALA A 205 -5.36 20.20 13.89
N ASN A 206 -5.26 20.95 12.79
CA ASN A 206 -5.70 20.48 11.47
C ASN A 206 -4.76 19.42 10.91
N PHE A 207 -3.46 19.59 11.10
CA PHE A 207 -2.44 18.58 10.78
C PHE A 207 -2.75 17.25 11.49
N TRP A 208 -2.99 17.30 12.81
CA TRP A 208 -3.31 16.13 13.62
C TRP A 208 -4.51 15.33 13.11
N ARG A 209 -5.56 16.02 12.67
CA ARG A 209 -6.76 15.37 12.13
C ARG A 209 -6.49 14.62 10.83
N ILE A 210 -5.51 15.05 10.04
CA ILE A 210 -5.07 14.35 8.83
C ILE A 210 -4.24 13.14 9.24
N VAL A 211 -3.17 13.35 10.02
CA VAL A 211 -2.23 12.28 10.40
C VAL A 211 -2.91 11.14 11.16
N CYS A 212 -3.94 11.41 11.98
CA CYS A 212 -4.66 10.35 12.69
C CYS A 212 -5.78 9.69 11.89
N GLY A 213 -5.95 10.00 10.61
CA GLY A 213 -7.01 9.43 9.77
C GLY A 213 -8.42 9.88 10.18
N MET A 214 -8.55 10.92 11.03
CA MET A 214 -9.86 11.47 11.41
C MET A 214 -10.52 12.20 10.24
N ARG A 215 -9.73 12.69 9.28
CA ARG A 215 -10.21 13.10 7.96
C ARG A 215 -9.94 11.99 6.97
N HIS A 216 -11.00 11.41 6.42
CA HIS A 216 -10.92 10.41 5.36
C HIS A 216 -10.74 11.03 3.96
N ARG A 217 -10.87 12.37 3.83
CA ARG A 217 -10.57 13.08 2.59
C ARG A 217 -9.82 14.39 2.82
N VAL A 218 -8.94 14.73 1.89
CA VAL A 218 -8.13 15.96 1.85
C VAL A 218 -8.16 16.55 0.44
N THR A 219 -7.91 17.85 0.29
CA THR A 219 -7.87 18.46 -1.05
C THR A 219 -6.66 17.96 -1.83
N ALA A 220 -6.74 18.06 -3.17
CA ALA A 220 -5.61 17.81 -4.06
C ALA A 220 -4.33 18.50 -3.60
N ALA A 221 -4.48 19.78 -3.29
CA ALA A 221 -3.38 20.67 -2.94
C ALA A 221 -2.72 20.23 -1.63
N THR A 222 -3.51 19.83 -0.62
CA THR A 222 -2.95 19.30 0.64
C THR A 222 -2.19 18.00 0.42
N ALA A 223 -2.70 17.10 -0.41
CA ALA A 223 -2.01 15.86 -0.72
C ALA A 223 -0.72 16.07 -1.51
N ALA A 224 -0.75 16.94 -2.53
CA ALA A 224 0.42 17.33 -3.31
C ALA A 224 1.49 17.97 -2.40
N ARG A 225 1.09 18.87 -1.51
CA ARG A 225 2.00 19.50 -0.56
C ARG A 225 2.64 18.50 0.41
N ALA A 226 1.89 17.53 0.91
CA ALA A 226 2.45 16.47 1.75
C ALA A 226 3.42 15.56 0.97
N ALA A 227 3.15 15.32 -0.32
CA ALA A 227 4.04 14.55 -1.19
C ALA A 227 5.36 15.30 -1.46
N GLU A 228 5.32 16.61 -1.69
CA GLU A 228 6.51 17.46 -1.83
C GLU A 228 7.38 17.42 -0.57
N ILE A 229 6.78 17.64 0.60
CA ILE A 229 7.50 17.62 1.89
C ILE A 229 8.09 16.24 2.15
N PHE A 230 7.36 15.17 1.84
CA PHE A 230 7.88 13.82 1.97
C PHE A 230 9.07 13.58 1.06
N ALA A 231 8.99 13.95 -0.22
CA ALA A 231 10.08 13.79 -1.18
C ALA A 231 11.35 14.56 -0.77
N GLU A 232 11.20 15.70 -0.08
CA GLU A 232 12.32 16.49 0.44
C GLU A 232 12.93 15.87 1.71
N LEU A 233 12.13 15.30 2.61
CA LEU A 233 12.56 15.03 4.00
C LEU A 233 12.72 13.55 4.36
N TRP A 234 12.28 12.61 3.50
CA TRP A 234 12.21 11.19 3.84
C TRP A 234 13.56 10.53 4.14
N ASP A 235 14.66 11.06 3.60
CA ASP A 235 16.03 10.57 3.79
C ASP A 235 16.83 11.35 4.85
N GLN A 236 16.16 12.25 5.58
CA GLN A 236 16.79 13.14 6.58
C GLN A 236 16.26 12.89 7.99
N PRO A 237 16.69 11.79 8.65
CA PRO A 237 16.29 11.50 10.02
C PRO A 237 16.78 12.58 10.98
N GLN A 238 15.90 13.00 11.89
CA GLN A 238 16.22 14.05 12.87
C GLN A 238 16.80 13.45 14.16
N THR A 239 17.72 14.16 14.79
CA THR A 239 18.34 13.78 16.07
C THR A 239 18.01 14.79 17.17
N GLY A 240 18.13 14.37 18.44
CA GLY A 240 17.84 15.21 19.60
C GLY A 240 16.51 14.88 20.31
N THR A 241 16.26 15.60 21.41
CA THR A 241 15.18 15.29 22.36
C THR A 241 13.78 15.41 21.76
N TYR A 242 13.57 16.40 20.89
CA TYR A 242 12.28 16.59 20.19
C TYR A 242 12.04 15.53 19.12
N ALA A 243 13.09 15.08 18.44
CA ALA A 243 13.00 13.97 17.49
C ALA A 243 12.70 12.63 18.20
N ASP A 244 13.28 12.40 19.38
CA ASP A 244 12.94 11.25 20.22
C ASP A 244 11.48 11.28 20.67
N GLN A 245 10.91 12.46 20.93
CA GLN A 245 9.49 12.60 21.28
C GLN A 245 8.59 12.26 20.09
N ALA A 246 8.94 12.73 18.89
CA ALA A 246 8.22 12.41 17.65
C ALA A 246 8.23 10.89 17.38
N ARG A 247 9.40 10.24 17.51
CA ARG A 247 9.51 8.78 17.40
C ARG A 247 8.64 8.03 18.41
N ARG A 248 8.60 8.47 19.67
CA ARG A 248 7.71 7.87 20.69
C ARG A 248 6.23 8.05 20.37
N ILE A 249 5.83 9.15 19.70
CA ILE A 249 4.45 9.32 19.24
C ILE A 249 4.15 8.30 18.13
N ALA A 250 5.05 8.17 17.15
CA ALA A 250 4.92 7.20 16.07
C ALA A 250 4.82 5.76 16.60
N GLU A 251 5.70 5.36 17.52
CA GLU A 251 5.69 4.04 18.15
C GLU A 251 4.37 3.73 18.87
N ARG A 252 3.84 4.69 19.66
CA ARG A 252 2.57 4.49 20.38
C ARG A 252 1.36 4.37 19.47
N ARG A 253 1.51 4.74 18.20
CA ARG A 253 0.45 4.78 17.19
C ARG A 253 0.68 3.78 16.06
N ASP A 254 1.69 2.93 16.19
CA ASP A 254 2.13 1.99 15.17
C ASP A 254 2.42 2.65 13.80
N TRP A 255 2.90 3.89 13.81
CA TRP A 255 3.31 4.59 12.60
C TRP A 255 4.69 4.13 12.17
N ARG A 256 4.79 3.73 10.90
CA ARG A 256 5.98 3.09 10.35
C ARG A 256 6.82 4.09 9.56
N SER A 257 8.15 3.89 9.57
CA SER A 257 9.11 4.72 8.85
C SER A 257 8.92 4.63 7.33
N PRO A 258 9.46 5.59 6.54
CA PRO A 258 9.37 5.58 5.07
C PRO A 258 9.88 4.27 4.45
N LEU A 259 10.98 3.73 4.99
CA LEU A 259 11.61 2.49 4.51
C LEU A 259 10.84 1.21 4.85
N ALA A 260 9.80 1.30 5.69
CA ALA A 260 8.93 0.16 5.97
C ALA A 260 7.86 -0.06 4.90
N TRP A 261 7.79 0.79 3.88
CA TRP A 261 6.80 0.72 2.79
C TRP A 261 7.50 0.48 1.45
N ASP A 262 7.02 -0.48 0.66
CA ASP A 262 7.48 -0.68 -0.72
C ASP A 262 6.78 0.32 -1.66
N ASP A 263 5.46 0.50 -1.47
CA ASP A 263 4.65 1.58 -2.04
C ASP A 263 3.71 2.17 -0.97
N ILE A 264 4.10 3.31 -0.40
CA ILE A 264 3.39 3.97 0.70
C ILE A 264 1.94 4.37 0.36
N ASP A 265 1.63 4.55 -0.93
CA ASP A 265 0.29 4.91 -1.40
C ASP A 265 -0.62 3.71 -1.56
N THR A 266 -0.10 2.65 -2.15
CA THR A 266 -0.92 1.55 -2.66
C THR A 266 -0.94 0.34 -1.72
N ASP A 267 0.07 0.18 -0.88
CA ASP A 267 0.20 -1.02 -0.06
C ASP A 267 -0.88 -1.09 1.03
N PRO A 268 -1.58 -2.22 1.22
CA PRO A 268 -2.59 -2.35 2.27
C PRO A 268 -1.97 -2.33 3.67
N THR A 269 -0.74 -2.84 3.80
CA THR A 269 0.03 -2.86 5.04
C THR A 269 1.53 -2.73 4.72
N PRO A 270 2.33 -2.14 5.63
CA PRO A 270 3.76 -1.99 5.43
C PRO A 270 4.44 -3.35 5.25
N ALA A 271 5.60 -3.34 4.57
CA ALA A 271 6.44 -4.51 4.42
C ALA A 271 6.87 -5.00 5.82
N VAL A 272 6.90 -6.33 6.00
CA VAL A 272 7.42 -6.93 7.23
C VAL A 272 8.94 -6.81 7.17
N VAL A 273 9.44 -5.66 7.63
CA VAL A 273 10.82 -5.55 8.10
C VAL A 273 10.81 -6.01 9.55
N ASP A 274 11.55 -7.08 9.84
CA ASP A 274 11.86 -7.47 11.22
C ASP A 274 12.35 -6.20 11.94
N GLU A 275 11.56 -5.74 12.92
CA GLU A 275 11.99 -4.61 13.74
C GLU A 275 13.23 -5.05 14.51
N PRO A 276 14.28 -4.21 14.58
CA PRO A 276 15.33 -4.45 15.56
C PRO A 276 14.65 -4.50 16.92
N GLN A 277 14.82 -5.64 17.60
CA GLN A 277 14.29 -5.87 18.93
C GLN A 277 14.60 -4.65 19.81
N ARG A 278 13.64 -4.23 20.63
CA ARG A 278 13.84 -3.16 21.62
C ARG A 278 14.90 -3.59 22.63
N ILE A 279 16.17 -3.38 22.30
CA ILE A 279 17.28 -3.49 23.23
C ILE A 279 17.22 -2.24 24.12
N ALA A 280 17.16 -2.40 25.45
CA ALA A 280 17.12 -1.23 26.32
C ALA A 280 18.38 -0.38 26.09
N LYS A 281 18.30 0.95 26.25
CA LYS A 281 19.46 1.85 26.08
C LYS A 281 20.69 1.43 26.90
N ALA A 282 20.48 0.71 28.00
CA ALA A 282 21.53 0.14 28.84
C ALA A 282 22.07 -1.20 28.30
N ASP A 283 21.25 -2.01 27.65
CA ASP A 283 21.68 -3.26 27.03
C ASP A 283 22.52 -2.99 25.78
N VAL A 284 22.13 -2.02 24.92
CA VAL A 284 22.96 -1.56 23.78
C VAL A 284 24.30 -0.99 24.28
N PHE A 285 24.26 -0.22 25.36
CA PHE A 285 25.48 0.34 25.95
C PHE A 285 26.39 -0.75 26.53
N LEU A 286 25.84 -1.84 27.07
CA LEU A 286 26.63 -2.96 27.58
C LEU A 286 27.15 -3.86 26.44
N GLU A 287 26.44 -3.97 25.33
CA GLU A 287 26.95 -4.58 24.09
C GLU A 287 28.16 -3.80 23.53
N ASP A 288 28.12 -2.46 23.55
CA ASP A 288 29.27 -1.63 23.16
C ASP A 288 30.48 -1.82 24.10
N VAL A 289 30.23 -1.99 25.41
CA VAL A 289 31.27 -2.30 26.40
C VAL A 289 31.89 -3.67 26.13
N GLU A 290 31.06 -4.68 25.87
CA GLU A 290 31.47 -6.04 25.53
C GLU A 290 32.32 -6.07 24.25
N PHE A 291 31.85 -5.39 23.19
CA PHE A 291 32.55 -5.29 21.92
C PHE A 291 33.97 -4.70 22.08
N LEU A 292 34.12 -3.62 22.86
CA LEU A 292 35.42 -2.98 23.06
C LEU A 292 36.36 -3.85 23.90
N LEU A 293 35.86 -4.57 24.91
CA LEU A 293 36.66 -5.51 25.69
C LEU A 293 37.10 -6.72 24.84
N ASP A 294 36.23 -7.25 24.00
CA ASP A 294 36.53 -8.35 23.07
C ASP A 294 37.54 -7.93 21.99
N ALA A 295 37.52 -6.65 21.59
CA ALA A 295 38.52 -6.06 20.71
C ALA A 295 39.90 -5.89 21.38
N GLY A 296 40.01 -6.19 22.69
CA GLY A 296 41.26 -6.16 23.45
C GLY A 296 41.58 -4.81 24.09
N GLU A 297 40.62 -3.88 24.14
CA GLU A 297 40.83 -2.59 24.82
C GLU A 297 40.87 -2.76 26.35
N ALA A 298 41.79 -2.06 27.00
CA ALA A 298 41.87 -2.07 28.46
C ALA A 298 40.62 -1.40 29.08
N PRO A 299 40.09 -1.88 30.22
CA PRO A 299 38.86 -1.35 30.83
C PRO A 299 38.88 0.17 31.07
N GLU A 300 40.03 0.75 31.39
CA GLU A 300 40.20 2.20 31.55
C GLU A 300 39.98 2.94 30.23
N GLN A 301 40.48 2.38 29.13
CA GLN A 301 40.37 2.95 27.80
C GLN A 301 38.94 2.83 27.26
N VAL A 302 38.27 1.70 27.52
CA VAL A 302 36.83 1.53 27.24
C VAL A 302 36.00 2.60 27.95
N ALA A 303 36.32 2.89 29.21
CA ALA A 303 35.62 3.92 29.98
C ALA A 303 35.83 5.33 29.40
N ILE A 304 37.05 5.63 28.91
CA ILE A 304 37.37 6.90 28.23
C ILE A 304 36.60 7.03 26.91
N ILE A 305 36.63 5.99 26.07
CA ILE A 305 35.96 5.96 24.75
C ILE A 305 34.45 6.19 24.89
N LEU A 306 33.83 5.53 25.87
CA LEU A 306 32.39 5.62 26.13
C LEU A 306 32.00 6.83 27.02
N GLY A 307 32.97 7.66 27.42
CA GLY A 307 32.74 8.90 28.18
C GLY A 307 32.13 8.67 29.57
N ARG A 308 32.43 7.54 30.21
CA ARG A 308 31.84 7.12 31.49
C ARG A 308 32.94 6.75 32.49
N LYS A 309 32.64 6.85 33.79
CA LYS A 309 33.57 6.38 34.82
C LYS A 309 33.54 4.85 34.90
N PRO A 310 34.68 4.15 35.10
CA PRO A 310 34.72 2.70 35.28
C PRO A 310 33.71 2.17 36.31
N ASP A 311 33.64 2.82 37.47
CA ASP A 311 32.68 2.50 38.55
C ASP A 311 31.21 2.60 38.11
N ALA A 312 30.89 3.50 37.17
CA ALA A 312 29.53 3.69 36.67
C ALA A 312 29.15 2.60 35.67
N ILE A 313 30.11 2.12 34.87
CA ILE A 313 29.94 1.01 33.94
C ILE A 313 29.76 -0.30 34.73
N ALA A 314 30.61 -0.54 35.73
CA ALA A 314 30.52 -1.73 36.58
C ALA A 314 29.15 -1.86 37.28
N LYS A 315 28.67 -0.78 37.90
CA LYS A 315 27.34 -0.73 38.55
C LYS A 315 26.18 -0.83 37.56
N LEU A 316 26.38 -0.41 36.31
CA LEU A 316 25.36 -0.58 35.27
C LEU A 316 25.27 -2.04 34.84
N ALA A 317 26.43 -2.68 34.60
CA ALA A 317 26.52 -4.09 34.26
C ALA A 317 25.92 -4.99 35.36
N GLU A 318 26.19 -4.71 36.64
CA GLU A 318 25.59 -5.43 37.78
C GLU A 318 24.06 -5.31 37.83
N ARG A 319 23.50 -4.14 37.52
CA ARG A 319 22.04 -3.92 37.52
C ARG A 319 21.32 -4.64 36.38
N HIS A 320 22.05 -5.03 35.35
CA HIS A 320 21.56 -5.76 34.18
C HIS A 320 22.04 -7.22 34.17
N ASP A 321 22.44 -7.76 35.33
CA ASP A 321 22.91 -9.15 35.52
C ASP A 321 24.11 -9.57 34.64
N ARG A 322 24.90 -8.62 34.14
CA ARG A 322 26.14 -8.84 33.35
C ARG A 322 27.40 -8.79 34.23
N LEU A 323 27.52 -9.75 35.15
CA LEU A 323 28.65 -9.83 36.09
C LEU A 323 29.99 -10.14 35.41
N ASP A 324 29.94 -10.76 34.24
CA ASP A 324 31.09 -10.99 33.36
C ASP A 324 31.77 -9.68 33.00
N LEU A 325 31.01 -8.68 32.52
CA LEU A 325 31.54 -7.36 32.17
C LEU A 325 31.98 -6.56 33.41
N ALA A 326 31.19 -6.61 34.49
CA ALA A 326 31.48 -5.86 35.71
C ALA A 326 32.84 -6.21 36.34
N ARG A 327 33.26 -7.49 36.25
CA ARG A 327 34.53 -7.97 36.84
C ARG A 327 35.75 -7.27 36.27
N HIS A 328 35.78 -6.97 34.97
CA HIS A 328 36.90 -6.32 34.31
C HIS A 328 37.19 -4.92 34.88
N PHE A 329 36.15 -4.17 35.23
CA PHE A 329 36.28 -2.82 35.78
C PHE A 329 36.54 -2.82 37.29
N TRP A 330 36.14 -3.87 38.02
CA TRP A 330 36.48 -4.01 39.44
C TRP A 330 37.89 -4.56 39.68
N SER A 331 38.40 -5.42 38.79
CA SER A 331 39.77 -5.96 38.91
C SER A 331 40.84 -4.89 38.80
N THR A 332 40.65 -3.91 37.91
CA THR A 332 41.62 -2.81 37.74
C THR A 332 41.60 -1.84 38.92
N LYS A 333 40.45 -1.60 39.54
CA LYS A 333 40.36 -0.85 40.79
C LYS A 333 41.12 -1.49 41.95
N ARG A 334 41.14 -2.84 42.04
CA ARG A 334 41.95 -3.56 43.04
C ARG A 334 43.45 -3.47 42.76
N GLN A 335 43.86 -3.39 41.49
CA GLN A 335 45.25 -3.20 41.10
C GLN A 335 45.74 -1.76 41.28
N ALA A 336 44.86 -0.75 41.16
CA ALA A 336 45.21 0.66 41.38
C ALA A 336 45.19 1.08 42.87
N ALA A 337 44.65 0.25 43.76
CA ALA A 337 44.58 0.48 45.20
C ALA A 337 45.62 -0.32 46.02
N ALA A 338 46.40 -1.17 45.34
CA ALA A 338 47.58 -1.88 45.86
C ALA A 338 48.84 -1.16 45.36
#